data_AF-A0A158G150-F1
#
_entry.id   AF-A0A158G150-F1
#
_cell.length_a   1.000
_cell.length_b   1.000
_cell.length_c   1.000
_cell.angle_alpha   90.00
_cell.angle_beta   90.00
_cell.angle_gamma   90.00
#
_symmetry.space_group_name_H-M   'P 1'
#
loop_
_entity.id
_entity.type
_entity.pdbx_description
1 polymer ?
#
loop_
_entity_poly.entity_id
_entity_poly.type
_entity_poly.pdbx_seq_one_letter_code
_entity_poly.pdbx_strand_id
1 'polypeptide(L)' 'MEFEYRGFNIECAASLGGAGFAGSASVRRVSNERDEPFESGTLKLFPTSLQAINYARVWAEIWCDTQLDTARPAAMLKRR' A
#
# COMPACT_ATOMS: atom_id res chain seq x y z
N MET A 1 4.92 8.09 -7.74
CA MET A 1 5.70 6.88 -8.07
C MET A 1 4.69 5.77 -8.25
N GLU A 2 4.68 5.09 -9.39
CA GLU A 2 3.69 4.06 -9.69
C GLU A 2 4.40 2.76 -10.05
N PHE A 3 3.89 1.64 -9.54
CA PHE A 3 4.43 0.31 -9.83
C PHE A 3 3.39 -0.78 -9.56
N GLU A 4 3.56 -1.93 -10.19
CA GLU A 4 2.77 -3.14 -9.90
C GLU A 4 3.49 -3.99 -8.85
N TYR A 5 2.74 -4.51 -7.88
CA TYR A 5 3.22 -5.46 -6.88
C TYR A 5 2.18 -6.55 -6.64
N ARG A 6 2.53 -7.81 -6.94
CA ARG A 6 1.70 -9.01 -6.68
C ARG A 6 0.23 -8.91 -7.14
N GLY A 7 -0.01 -8.32 -8.31
CA GLY A 7 -1.36 -8.14 -8.87
C GLY A 7 -2.12 -6.92 -8.34
N PHE A 8 -1.41 -6.00 -7.68
CA PHE A 8 -1.92 -4.69 -7.28
C PHE A 8 -1.14 -3.58 -7.99
N ASN A 9 -1.85 -2.59 -8.51
CA ASN A 9 -1.27 -1.31 -8.93
C ASN A 9 -1.16 -0.41 -7.71
N ILE A 10 0.04 0.06 -7.43
CA ILE A 10 0.35 0.92 -6.30
C ILE A 10 0.83 2.27 -6.82
N GLU A 11 0.19 3.32 -6.32
CA GLU A 11 0.60 4.70 -6.54
C GLU A 11 1.03 5.31 -5.20
N CYS A 12 2.28 5.74 -5.11
CA CYS A 12 2.81 6.45 -3.96
C CYS A 12 3.04 7.93 -4.29
N ALA A 13 2.49 8.81 -3.47
CA ALA A 13 2.68 10.24 -3.56
C ALA A 13 3.26 10.80 -2.26
N ALA A 14 3.89 11.96 -2.35
CA ALA A 14 4.22 12.76 -1.18
C ALA A 14 3.53 14.11 -1.30
N SER A 15 2.84 14.50 -0.23
CA SER A 15 2.23 15.82 -0.09
C SER A 15 2.96 16.62 0.98
N LEU A 16 3.15 17.91 0.75
CA LEU A 16 3.71 18.80 1.77
C LEU A 16 2.63 19.10 2.82
N GLY A 17 2.91 18.84 4.09
CA GLY A 17 1.97 19.00 5.18
C GLY A 17 2.66 19.53 6.45
N GLY A 18 2.22 20.72 6.90
CA GLY A 18 2.75 21.35 8.11
C GLY A 18 4.26 21.60 8.03
N ALA A 19 5.04 20.83 8.81
CA ALA A 19 6.49 20.96 8.94
C ALA A 19 7.29 19.90 8.15
N GLY A 20 6.65 19.11 7.27
CA GLY A 20 7.33 18.07 6.50
C GLY A 20 6.50 17.52 5.34
N PHE A 21 6.90 16.36 4.84
CA PHE A 21 6.24 15.63 3.75
C PHE A 21 5.51 14.42 4.31
N ALA A 22 4.22 14.29 4.01
CA ALA A 22 3.44 13.09 4.28
C ALA A 22 3.49 12.19 3.05
N GLY A 23 3.72 10.89 3.26
CA GLY A 23 3.54 9.89 2.21
C GLY A 23 2.08 9.44 2.17
N SER A 24 1.56 9.20 0.98
CA SER A 24 0.31 8.49 0.76
C SER A 24 0.53 7.36 -0.24
N ALA A 25 -0.20 6.26 -0.06
CA ALA A 25 -0.25 5.18 -1.02
C ALA A 25 -1.71 4.87 -1.38
N SER A 26 -1.97 4.76 -2.68
CA SER A 26 -3.24 4.32 -3.24
C SER A 26 -3.02 2.97 -3.91
N VAL A 27 -3.79 1.96 -3.52
CA VAL A 27 -3.63 0.58 -3.98
C VAL A 27 -4.91 0.13 -4.68
N ARG A 28 -4.76 -0.44 -5.88
CA ARG A 28 -5.86 -0.96 -6.71
C ARG A 28 -5.55 -2.37 -7.16
N ARG A 29 -6.52 -3.29 -7.13
CA ARG A 29 -6.32 -4.63 -7.71
C ARG A 29 -6.35 -4.57 -9.23
N VAL A 30 -5.39 -5.21 -9.88
CA VAL A 30 -5.30 -5.26 -11.36
C VAL A 30 -6.52 -5.98 -11.95
N SER A 31 -7.06 -7.00 -11.26
CA SER A 31 -8.20 -7.78 -11.74
C SER A 31 -9.55 -7.08 -11.59
N ASN A 32 -9.63 -6.04 -10.77
CA ASN A 32 -10.88 -5.39 -10.38
C ASN A 32 -10.80 -3.88 -10.63
N GLU A 33 -10.83 -3.46 -11.90
CA GLU A 33 -10.82 -2.05 -12.29
C GLU A 33 -12.01 -1.23 -11.75
N ARG A 34 -13.07 -1.90 -11.24
CA ARG A 34 -14.25 -1.24 -10.66
C ARG A 34 -14.18 -1.02 -9.16
N ASP A 35 -13.17 -1.57 -8.47
CA ASP A 35 -13.05 -1.39 -7.02
C ASP A 35 -12.41 -0.03 -6.70
N GLU A 36 -12.97 0.64 -5.70
CA GLU A 36 -12.44 1.91 -5.23
C GLU A 36 -11.02 1.71 -4.67
N PRO A 37 -10.07 2.60 -4.98
CA PRO A 37 -8.70 2.44 -4.54
C PRO A 37 -8.64 2.48 -3.02
N PHE A 38 -7.88 1.55 -2.41
CA PHE A 38 -7.60 1.67 -0.99
C PHE A 38 -6.52 2.73 -0.79
N GLU A 39 -6.87 3.80 -0.09
CA GLU A 39 -5.94 4.86 0.26
C GLU A 39 -5.44 4.68 1.69
N SER A 40 -4.12 4.74 1.87
CA SER A 40 -3.46 4.62 3.18
C SER A 40 -3.83 5.73 4.17
N GLY A 41 -4.43 6.82 3.69
CA GLY A 41 -4.50 8.09 4.39
C GLY A 41 -3.13 8.74 4.57
N THR A 42 -3.10 9.87 5.28
CA THR A 42 -1.87 10.61 5.62
C THR A 42 -1.01 9.79 6.58
N LEU A 43 0.15 9.34 6.10
CA LEU A 43 1.13 8.64 6.93
C LEU A 43 1.97 9.61 7.77
N LYS A 44 2.99 9.08 8.45
CA LYS A 44 4.00 9.82 9.20
C LYS A 44 4.62 10.95 8.35
N LEU A 45 4.96 12.07 9.00
CA LEU A 45 5.69 13.17 8.37
C LEU A 45 7.19 12.91 8.33
N PHE A 46 7.81 13.25 7.20
CA PHE A 46 9.24 13.11 6.95
C PHE A 46 9.87 14.44 6.52
N PRO A 47 11.17 14.66 6.80
CA PRO A 47 11.88 15.85 6.34
C PRO A 47 12.01 15.97 4.82
N THR A 48 11.90 14.87 4.06
CA THR A 48 12.05 14.87 2.60
C THR A 48 10.92 14.10 1.92
N SER A 49 10.56 14.53 0.71
CA SER A 49 9.57 13.84 -0.12
C SER A 49 9.99 12.41 -0.48
N LEU A 50 11.29 12.18 -0.69
CA LEU A 50 11.81 10.84 -0.99
C LEU A 50 11.62 9.87 0.17
N GLN A 51 11.86 10.31 1.41
CA GLN A 51 11.60 9.48 2.60
C GLN A 51 10.11 9.17 2.76
N ALA A 52 9.24 10.16 2.52
CA ALA A 52 7.80 9.98 2.54
C ALA A 52 7.31 8.96 1.51
N ILE A 53 7.82 9.03 0.27
CA ILE A 53 7.50 8.07 -0.80
C ILE A 53 8.02 6.68 -0.47
N ASN A 54 9.26 6.55 0.01
CA ASN A 54 9.82 5.25 0.37
C ASN A 54 9.04 4.59 1.52
N TYR A 55 8.59 5.38 2.49
CA TYR A 55 7.75 4.88 3.57
C TYR A 55 6.38 4.42 3.05
N ALA A 56 5.72 5.22 2.21
CA ALA A 56 4.45 4.88 1.59
C ALA A 56 4.55 3.58 0.76
N ARG A 57 5.65 3.40 0.03
CA ARG A 57 5.95 2.19 -0.73
C ARG A 57 5.99 0.95 0.18
N VAL A 58 6.82 0.98 1.23
CA VAL A 58 6.98 -0.17 2.14
C VAL A 58 5.65 -0.49 2.82
N TRP A 59 4.91 0.53 3.24
CA TRP A 59 3.57 0.34 3.80
C TRP A 59 2.62 -0.35 2.81
N ALA A 60 2.64 0.05 1.53
CA ALA A 60 1.76 -0.51 0.51
C ALA A 60 2.09 -1.97 0.19
N GLU A 61 3.38 -2.32 0.12
CA GLU A 61 3.85 -3.70 -0.05
C GLU A 61 3.36 -4.59 1.11
N ILE A 62 3.53 -4.14 2.36
CA ILE A 62 3.05 -4.87 3.55
C ILE A 62 1.52 -5.04 3.54
N TRP A 63 0.79 -4.00 3.16
CA TRP A 63 -0.66 -4.08 3.05
C TRP A 63 -1.09 -5.12 2.01
N CYS A 64 -0.48 -5.12 0.82
CA CYS A 64 -0.77 -6.09 -0.24
C CYS A 64 -0.48 -7.53 0.23
N ASP A 65 0.66 -7.75 0.88
CA ASP A 65 1.02 -9.06 1.42
C ASP A 65 -0.01 -9.54 2.46
N THR A 66 -0.47 -8.64 3.33
CA THR A 66 -1.52 -8.94 4.32
C THR A 66 -2.85 -9.30 3.67
N GLN A 67 -3.25 -8.61 2.60
CA GLN A 67 -4.47 -8.94 1.85
C GLN A 67 -4.38 -10.32 1.19
N LEU A 68 -3.22 -10.68 0.65
CA LEU A 68 -2.99 -11.98 0.02
C LEU A 68 -3.00 -13.12 1.04
N ASP A 69 -2.37 -12.91 2.20
CA ASP A 69 -2.38 -13.91 3.29
C ASP A 69 -3.78 -14.08 3.88
N THR A 70 -4.54 -13.00 4.03
CA THR A 70 -5.93 -13.05 4.53
C THR A 70 -6.87 -13.70 3.51
N ALA A 71 -6.62 -13.50 2.21
CA ALA A 71 -7.38 -14.12 1.14
C ALA A 71 -7.08 -15.62 0.95
N ARG A 72 -6.02 -16.15 1.59
CA ARG A 72 -5.75 -17.59 1.59
C ARG A 72 -6.66 -18.24 2.62
N PRO A 73 -7.75 -18.94 2.23
CA PRO A 73 -8.53 -19.71 3.20
C PRO A 73 -7.59 -20.70 3.88
N ALA A 74 -7.76 -20.87 5.19
CA ALA A 74 -7.03 -21.80 6.02
C ALA A 74 -7.21 -23.26 5.53
N ALA A 75 -6.54 -23.62 4.43
CA ALA A 75 -6.52 -24.97 3.87
C ALA A 75 -5.41 -25.83 4.52
N MET A 76 -4.91 -25.44 5.69
CA MET A 76 -3.91 -26.18 6.44
C MET A 76 -4.15 -26.11 7.95
N LEU A 77 -5.29 -26.62 8.42
CA LEU A 77 -5.38 -27.16 9.78
C LEU A 77 -6.43 -28.27 9.91
N LYS A 78 -6.34 -29.27 9.03
CA LYS A 78 -6.92 -30.62 9.25
C LYS A 78 -5.91 -31.69 8.80
N ARG A 79 -4.93 -31.95 9.67
CA ARG A 79 -4.25 -33.26 9.76
C ARG A 79 -4.32 -33.61 11.24
N ARG A 80 -5.38 -34.34 11.60
CA ARG A 80 -5.36 -35.75 12.01
C ARG A 80 -4.73 -35.92 13.38
#